data_AF-A0A0N0GY53-F1
#
_entry.id   AF-A0A0N0GY53-F1
#
_cell.length_a   1.000
_cell.length_b   1.000
_cell.length_c   1.000
_cell.angle_alpha   90.00
_cell.angle_beta   90.00
_cell.angle_gamma   90.00
#
_symmetry.space_group_name_H-M   'P 1'
#
loop_
_entity.id
_entity.type
_entity.pdbx_description
1 polymer ?
#
loop_
_entity_poly.entity_id
_entity_poly.type
_entity_poly.pdbx_seq_one_letter_code
_entity_poly.pdbx_strand_id
1 'polypeptide(L)' 'MAFFGLFGNDRTMADTTYSDRESASEKASRKRREAHHRNARAADRQSQAWEDTERRRQDRWGRCGR' A
#
# COMPACT_ATOMS: atom_id res chain seq x y z
N MET A 1 51.66 1.53 -7.39
CA MET A 1 50.94 1.49 -8.67
C MET A 1 49.47 1.19 -8.41
N ALA A 2 48.64 2.20 -8.65
CA ALA A 2 47.18 2.30 -8.71
C ALA A 2 46.26 1.19 -8.11
N PHE A 3 45.61 1.50 -6.99
CA PHE A 3 44.37 0.89 -6.47
C PHE A 3 43.09 1.52 -7.12
N PHE A 4 43.17 1.94 -8.38
CA PHE A 4 42.12 2.74 -9.04
C PHE A 4 41.18 1.92 -9.96
N GLY A 5 41.25 0.59 -9.93
CA GLY A 5 40.45 -0.28 -10.81
C GLY A 5 39.08 -0.71 -10.27
N LEU A 6 38.83 -0.62 -8.95
CA LEU A 6 37.59 -1.16 -8.34
C LEU A 6 36.48 -0.12 -8.13
N PHE A 7 36.83 1.15 -7.89
CA PHE A 7 35.85 2.19 -7.53
C PHE A 7 35.06 2.76 -8.72
N GLY A 8 35.57 2.61 -9.94
CA GLY A 8 34.89 3.07 -11.15
C GLY A 8 33.90 2.05 -11.70
N ASN A 9 34.27 0.76 -11.69
CA ASN A 9 33.53 -0.30 -12.36
C ASN A 9 32.19 -0.62 -11.69
N ASP A 10 32.13 -0.60 -10.36
CA ASP A 10 30.90 -0.85 -9.59
C ASP A 10 29.82 0.21 -9.86
N ARG A 11 30.24 1.49 -9.97
CA ARG A 11 29.32 2.60 -10.23
C ARG A 11 28.79 2.58 -11.66
N THR A 12 29.63 2.27 -12.65
CA THR A 12 29.18 2.09 -14.04
C THR A 12 28.32 0.84 -14.21
N MET A 13 28.61 -0.28 -13.53
CA MET A 13 27.74 -1.46 -13.54
C MET A 13 26.39 -1.21 -12.87
N ALA A 14 26.37 -0.45 -11.77
CA ALA A 14 25.14 -0.02 -11.13
C ALA A 14 24.26 0.79 -12.10
N ASP A 15 24.89 1.76 -12.79
CA ASP A 15 24.23 2.68 -13.72
C ASP A 15 23.79 2.02 -15.04
N THR A 16 24.48 0.99 -15.52
CA THR A 16 24.10 0.29 -16.77
C THR A 16 23.17 -0.90 -16.54
N THR A 17 23.21 -1.54 -15.36
CA THR A 17 22.52 -2.82 -15.12
C THR A 17 21.24 -2.65 -14.30
N TYR A 18 21.19 -1.62 -13.45
CA TYR A 18 20.08 -1.40 -12.52
C TYR A 18 19.29 -0.11 -12.79
N SER A 19 19.73 0.77 -13.70
CA SER A 19 18.99 1.99 -14.04
C SER A 19 17.58 1.75 -14.58
N ASP A 20 17.37 0.64 -15.29
CA ASP A 20 16.03 0.25 -15.78
C ASP A 20 15.22 -0.58 -14.78
N ARG A 21 15.76 -0.83 -13.58
CA ARG A 21 15.15 -1.70 -12.57
C ARG A 21 14.70 -0.89 -11.36
N GLU A 22 13.40 -0.94 -11.07
CA GLU A 22 12.83 -0.38 -9.85
C GLU A 22 13.60 -0.89 -8.62
N SER A 23 14.18 0.04 -7.85
CA SER A 23 14.98 -0.32 -6.69
C SER A 23 14.14 -1.09 -5.67
N ALA A 24 14.75 -2.02 -4.92
CA ALA A 24 14.03 -2.79 -3.90
C ALA A 24 13.27 -1.89 -2.91
N SER A 25 13.85 -0.73 -2.59
CA SER A 25 13.26 0.33 -1.77
C SER A 25 12.04 0.99 -2.43
N GLU A 26 12.10 1.28 -3.74
CA GLU A 26 10.96 1.82 -4.49
C GLU A 26 9.81 0.81 -4.55
N LYS A 27 10.12 -0.46 -4.87
CA LYS A 27 9.14 -1.55 -4.86
C LYS A 27 8.47 -1.71 -3.49
N ALA A 28 9.26 -1.62 -2.41
CA ALA A 28 8.73 -1.66 -1.04
C ALA A 28 7.88 -0.43 -0.70
N SER A 29 8.26 0.76 -1.19
CA SER A 29 7.47 1.99 -1.01
C SER A 29 6.13 1.93 -1.75
N ARG A 30 6.12 1.41 -2.98
CA ARG A 30 4.91 1.19 -3.78
C ARG A 30 3.97 0.22 -3.08
N LYS A 31 4.50 -0.92 -2.64
CA LYS A 31 3.72 -1.93 -1.91
C LYS A 31 3.11 -1.36 -0.61
N ARG A 32 3.85 -0.49 0.11
CA ARG A 32 3.32 0.19 1.31
C ARG A 32 2.17 1.14 0.97
N ARG A 33 2.27 1.93 -0.10
CA ARG A 33 1.19 2.81 -0.55
C ARG A 33 -0.04 2.02 -0.98
N GLU A 34 0.14 0.96 -1.76
CA GLU A 34 -0.96 0.08 -2.18
C GLU A 34 -1.66 -0.58 -0.98
N ALA A 35 -0.88 -1.08 -0.01
CA ALA A 35 -1.43 -1.67 1.21
C ALA A 35 -2.25 -0.65 2.01
N HIS A 36 -1.75 0.58 2.16
CA HIS A 36 -2.48 1.65 2.83
C HIS A 36 -3.83 1.93 2.15
N HIS A 37 -3.85 2.05 0.82
CA HIS A 37 -5.10 2.25 0.06
C HIS A 37 -6.08 1.08 0.21
N ARG A 38 -5.59 -0.16 0.27
CA ARG A 38 -6.45 -1.33 0.52
C ARG A 38 -7.05 -1.31 1.92
N ASN A 39 -6.25 -0.97 2.92
CA ASN A 39 -6.70 -0.90 4.31
C ASN A 39 -7.76 0.20 4.50
N ALA A 40 -7.55 1.38 3.90
CA ALA A 40 -8.53 2.46 3.93
C ALA A 40 -9.88 2.02 3.32
N ARG A 41 -9.86 1.40 2.13
CA ARG A 41 -11.09 0.86 1.51
C ARG A 41 -11.75 -0.25 2.33
N ALA A 42 -10.96 -1.08 3.01
CA ALA A 42 -11.49 -2.13 3.87
C ALA A 42 -12.17 -1.55 5.11
N ALA A 43 -11.61 -0.49 5.71
CA ALA A 43 -12.20 0.23 6.82
C ALA A 43 -13.52 0.89 6.40
N ASP A 44 -13.56 1.59 5.27
CA ASP A 44 -14.79 2.24 4.76
C ASP A 44 -15.93 1.23 4.59
N ARG A 45 -15.65 0.04 4.04
CA ARG A 45 -16.65 -1.02 3.87
C ARG A 45 -17.14 -1.58 5.20
N GLN A 46 -16.27 -1.69 6.20
CA GLN A 46 -16.66 -2.14 7.54
C GLN A 46 -17.57 -1.11 8.21
N SER A 47 -17.26 0.18 8.09
CA SER A 47 -18.10 1.26 8.60
C SER A 47 -19.48 1.26 7.95
N GLN A 48 -19.54 1.15 6.61
CA GLN A 48 -20.82 1.06 5.89
C GLN A 48 -21.64 -0.16 6.31
N ALA A 49 -21.00 -1.33 6.45
CA ALA A 49 -21.69 -2.55 6.88
C ALA A 49 -22.26 -2.42 8.31
N TRP A 50 -21.54 -1.73 9.20
CA TRP A 50 -22.01 -1.43 10.54
C TRP A 50 -23.21 -0.46 10.51
N GLU A 51 -23.12 0.62 9.74
CA GLU A 51 -24.21 1.59 9.56
C GLU A 51 -25.47 0.93 8.99
N ASP A 52 -25.33 0.07 7.99
CA ASP A 52 -26.44 -0.69 7.40
C ASP A 52 -27.09 -1.63 8.42
N THR A 53 -26.27 -2.29 9.25
CA THR A 53 -26.75 -3.18 10.31
C THR A 53 -27.53 -2.39 11.36
N GLU A 54 -27.02 -1.24 11.77
CA GLU A 54 -27.66 -0.38 12.76
C GLU A 54 -28.97 0.23 12.22
N ARG A 55 -28.98 0.64 10.94
CA ARG A 55 -30.19 1.11 10.25
C ARG A 55 -31.28 0.03 10.23
N ARG A 56 -30.93 -1.21 9.86
CA ARG A 56 -31.86 -2.35 9.91
C ARG A 56 -32.38 -2.63 11.31
N ARG A 57 -31.53 -2.48 12.33
CA ARG A 57 -31.94 -2.64 13.73
C ARG A 57 -32.97 -1.59 14.10
N GLN A 58 -32.71 -0.31 13.81
CA GLN A 58 -33.64 0.78 14.10
C GLN A 58 -34.98 0.62 13.36
N ASP A 59 -34.95 0.26 12.07
CA ASP A 59 -36.16 0.01 11.28
C ASP A 59 -37.03 -1.10 11.90
N ARG A 60 -36.38 -2.14 12.44
CA ARG A 60 -37.08 -3.27 13.06
C ARG A 60 -37.74 -2.88 14.39
N TRP A 61 -37.10 -2.01 15.17
CA TRP A 61 -37.64 -1.53 16.44
C TRP A 61 -38.71 -0.45 16.23
N GLY A 62 -38.57 0.42 15.23
CA GLY A 62 -39.58 1.41 14.85
C GLY A 62 -40.89 0.80 14.34
N ARG A 63 -40.87 -0.43 13.82
CA ARG A 63 -42.07 -1.19 13.42
C ARG A 63 -42.81 -1.84 14.58
N CYS A 64 -42.14 -2.19 15.67
CA CYS A 64 -42.77 -2.87 16.82
C CYS A 64 -43.22 -1.90 17.92
N GLY A 65 -42.88 -0.62 17.83
CA GLY A 65 -43.23 0.41 18.81
C GLY A 65 -44.44 1.29 18.45
N ARG A 66 -45.23 0.91 17.43
CA ARG A 66 -46.47 1.60 17.02
C ARG A 66 -47.69 0.77 17.33
#